data_AF-A0A959C6Q5-F1
#
_entry.id   AF-A0A959C6Q5-F1
#
_cell.length_a   1.000
_cell.length_b   1.000
_cell.length_c   1.000
_cell.angle_alpha   90.00
_cell.angle_beta   90.00
_cell.angle_gamma   90.00
#
_symmetry.space_group_name_H-M   'P 1'
#
loop_
_entity.id
_entity.type
_entity.pdbx_description
1 polymer ?
#
loop_
_entity_poly.entity_id
_entity_poly.type
_entity_poly.pdbx_seq_one_letter_code
_entity_poly.pdbx_strand_id
1 'polypeptide(L)'
;MSTKNTIRTITAPAMSLPIETLRSPSGRAAAKPDHLMAKAPSPVMYITIFGAWLASLIWFQPRLLMLLDMAYNTPSKITLWTFIVFINFAWLYGMYNMGVVAFAAVYRLLGKKSALGKVPTVATAQPPIAILYTTCNDFVEESVASCVRQDYPDYTVYILDDSSQQEFKDRVDAFAAQHPGLVKVVRRPDRKAFKAGNMNYGLANFAHEPYFAIADADEILPTDFLSKTVAVLESDPTCG
;
A
#
# COMPACT_ATOMS: atom_id res chain seq x y z
N MET A 1 -66.81 11.62 -33.57
CA MET A 1 -66.92 12.92 -32.86
C MET A 1 -65.79 12.95 -31.82
N SER A 2 -64.56 13.28 -32.17
CA SER A 2 -63.96 14.63 -32.34
C SER A 2 -64.28 15.59 -31.18
N THR A 3 -63.34 15.71 -30.24
CA THR A 3 -63.15 16.96 -29.49
C THR A 3 -61.66 17.07 -29.17
N LYS A 4 -60.96 17.82 -30.03
CA LYS A 4 -59.59 18.29 -29.78
C LYS A 4 -59.66 19.34 -28.69
N ASN A 5 -58.84 19.23 -27.64
CA ASN A 5 -58.68 20.30 -26.68
C ASN A 5 -57.23 20.81 -26.70
N THR A 6 -57.14 22.13 -26.88
CA THR A 6 -55.97 22.91 -27.23
C THR A 6 -55.14 23.27 -26.01
N ILE A 7 -53.82 23.28 -26.20
CA ILE A 7 -52.75 23.65 -25.28
C ILE A 7 -52.95 25.07 -24.71
N ARG A 8 -52.67 25.25 -23.41
CA ARG A 8 -52.28 26.55 -22.83
C ARG A 8 -51.05 26.37 -21.95
N THR A 9 -49.91 26.79 -22.49
CA THR A 9 -48.63 26.96 -21.81
C THR A 9 -48.75 28.19 -20.90
N ILE A 10 -48.53 28.04 -19.59
CA ILE A 10 -48.46 29.16 -18.65
C ILE A 10 -46.98 29.40 -18.36
N THR A 11 -46.43 30.46 -18.94
CA THR A 11 -45.13 31.04 -18.60
C THR A 11 -45.28 31.87 -17.32
N ALA A 12 -44.65 31.43 -16.23
CA ALA A 12 -44.49 32.22 -15.02
C ALA A 12 -43.27 33.16 -15.16
N PRO A 13 -43.31 34.40 -14.66
CA PRO A 13 -42.16 35.31 -14.71
C PRO A 13 -41.15 34.93 -13.61
N ALA A 14 -39.89 34.72 -14.00
CA ALA A 14 -38.81 34.51 -13.06
C ALA A 14 -38.46 35.82 -12.35
N MET A 15 -38.74 35.85 -11.05
CA MET A 15 -38.43 36.91 -10.10
C MET A 15 -36.91 36.93 -9.88
N SER A 16 -36.22 37.98 -10.32
CA SER A 16 -34.78 38.17 -10.12
C SER A 16 -34.49 38.58 -8.66
N LEU A 17 -33.94 37.66 -7.86
CA LEU A 17 -33.37 37.98 -6.55
C LEU A 17 -31.92 38.47 -6.71
N PRO A 18 -31.48 39.48 -5.94
CA PRO A 18 -30.13 40.01 -6.02
C PRO A 18 -29.12 39.02 -5.44
N ILE A 19 -28.01 38.81 -6.16
CA ILE A 19 -26.89 37.97 -5.73
C ILE A 19 -26.21 38.64 -4.53
N GLU A 20 -26.44 38.06 -3.35
CA GLU A 20 -25.70 38.37 -2.14
C GLU A 20 -24.27 37.84 -2.32
N THR A 21 -23.32 38.77 -2.31
CA THR A 21 -21.90 38.52 -2.51
C THR A 21 -21.35 37.76 -1.31
N LEU A 22 -21.20 36.44 -1.46
CA LEU A 22 -20.43 35.61 -0.54
C LEU A 22 -18.99 36.13 -0.49
N ARG A 23 -18.65 36.80 0.62
CA ARG A 23 -17.27 37.11 1.00
C ARG A 23 -16.48 35.80 1.06
N SER A 24 -15.43 35.71 0.26
CA SER A 24 -14.42 34.65 0.41
C SER A 24 -13.71 34.85 1.76
N PRO A 25 -13.55 33.81 2.60
CA PRO A 25 -12.61 33.88 3.69
C PRO A 25 -11.22 33.82 3.07
N SER A 26 -10.41 34.85 3.30
CA SER A 26 -8.99 34.86 3.02
C SER A 26 -8.32 33.67 3.72
N GLY A 27 -8.15 32.58 2.99
CA GLY A 27 -7.40 31.42 3.43
C GLY A 27 -5.92 31.79 3.51
N ARG A 28 -5.40 31.88 4.74
CA ARG A 28 -3.96 31.72 5.03
C ARG A 28 -3.41 30.63 4.12
N ALA A 29 -2.36 30.94 3.37
CA ALA A 29 -1.57 29.94 2.67
C ALA A 29 -1.21 28.83 3.67
N ALA A 30 -1.86 27.67 3.53
CA ALA A 30 -1.50 26.48 4.27
C ALA A 30 -0.05 26.19 3.93
N ALA A 31 0.83 26.27 4.92
CA ALA A 31 2.20 25.81 4.78
C ALA A 31 2.14 24.36 4.28
N LYS A 32 2.83 24.09 3.17
CA LYS A 32 2.95 22.75 2.59
C LYS A 32 3.45 21.84 3.72
N PRO A 33 2.70 20.81 4.14
CA PRO A 33 3.20 19.93 5.17
C PRO A 33 4.44 19.21 4.63
N ASP A 34 5.53 19.27 5.39
CA ASP A 34 6.75 18.52 5.09
C ASP A 34 6.37 17.05 5.06
N HIS A 35 6.24 16.49 3.85
CA HIS A 35 5.99 15.08 3.65
C HIS A 35 7.09 14.31 4.39
N LEU A 36 6.73 13.60 5.45
CA LEU A 36 7.58 12.59 6.07
C LEU A 36 7.65 11.39 5.12
N MET A 37 8.26 11.60 3.95
CA MET A 37 8.62 10.52 3.04
C MET A 37 9.51 9.55 3.80
N ALA A 38 9.29 8.24 3.58
CA ALA A 38 10.19 7.20 4.04
C ALA A 38 11.63 7.65 3.78
N LYS A 39 12.41 7.81 4.87
CA LYS A 39 13.71 8.47 4.82
C LYS A 39 14.54 7.85 3.70
N ALA A 40 14.88 8.66 2.69
CA ALA A 40 15.67 8.19 1.56
C ALA A 40 16.90 7.43 2.07
N PRO A 41 17.28 6.32 1.42
CA PRO A 41 18.41 5.50 1.85
C PRO A 41 19.63 6.40 2.02
N SER A 42 20.26 6.32 3.20
CA SER A 42 21.29 7.29 3.58
C SER A 42 22.43 7.29 2.56
N PRO A 43 22.88 8.45 2.03
CA PRO A 43 23.96 8.54 1.06
C PRO A 43 25.24 7.81 1.49
N VAL A 44 25.48 7.75 2.80
CA VAL A 44 26.59 7.03 3.44
C VAL A 44 26.63 5.55 3.03
N MET A 45 25.47 4.87 2.97
CA MET A 45 25.40 3.44 2.62
C MET A 45 25.98 3.20 1.22
N TYR A 46 25.58 4.01 0.24
CA TYR A 46 26.08 3.90 -1.13
C TYR A 46 27.56 4.24 -1.21
N ILE A 47 28.01 5.32 -0.55
CA ILE A 47 29.42 5.69 -0.52
C ILE A 47 30.28 4.56 0.05
N THR A 48 29.83 3.90 1.12
CA THR A 48 30.53 2.76 1.71
C THR A 48 30.56 1.56 0.77
N ILE A 49 29.43 1.20 0.15
CA ILE A 49 29.34 0.06 -0.78
C ILE A 49 30.23 0.28 -2.02
N PHE A 50 30.07 1.43 -2.70
CA PHE A 50 30.85 1.74 -3.90
C PHE A 50 32.34 1.95 -3.58
N GLY A 51 32.67 2.52 -2.41
CA GLY A 51 34.05 2.63 -1.94
C GLY A 51 34.69 1.27 -1.70
N ALA A 52 33.98 0.36 -1.03
CA ALA A 52 34.45 -1.01 -0.81
C ALA A 52 34.60 -1.78 -2.13
N TRP A 53 33.67 -1.60 -3.07
CA TRP A 53 33.77 -2.18 -4.39
C TRP A 53 34.99 -1.65 -5.15
N LEU A 54 35.21 -0.33 -5.19
CA LEU A 54 36.37 0.27 -5.84
C LEU A 54 37.69 -0.22 -5.23
N ALA A 55 37.77 -0.33 -3.91
CA ALA A 55 38.93 -0.90 -3.22
C ALA A 55 39.17 -2.37 -3.64
N SER A 56 38.09 -3.16 -3.78
CA SER A 56 38.18 -4.54 -4.26
C SER A 56 38.66 -4.63 -5.71
N LEU A 57 38.27 -3.68 -6.58
CA LEU A 57 38.80 -3.59 -7.94
C LEU A 57 40.29 -3.30 -7.92
N ILE A 58 40.73 -2.30 -7.16
CA ILE A 58 42.15 -1.94 -7.06
C ILE A 58 42.98 -3.14 -6.58
N TRP A 59 42.46 -3.92 -5.63
CA TRP A 59 43.14 -5.09 -5.08
C TRP A 59 43.15 -6.31 -6.00
N PHE A 60 41.99 -6.65 -6.59
CA PHE A 60 41.78 -7.94 -7.25
C PHE A 60 41.89 -7.86 -8.77
N GLN A 61 41.56 -6.71 -9.38
CA GLN A 61 41.55 -6.54 -10.82
C GLN A 61 42.91 -6.82 -11.49
N PRO A 62 44.07 -6.42 -10.94
CA PRO A 62 45.35 -6.75 -11.55
C PRO A 62 45.56 -8.26 -11.70
N ARG A 63 45.16 -9.05 -10.69
CA ARG A 63 45.27 -10.52 -10.71
C ARG A 63 44.30 -11.14 -11.70
N LEU A 64 43.11 -10.57 -11.81
CA LEU A 64 42.08 -11.04 -12.73
C LEU A 64 42.48 -10.77 -14.20
N LEU A 65 43.14 -9.64 -14.46
CA LEU A 65 43.66 -9.31 -15.80
C LEU A 65 44.80 -10.23 -16.22
N MET A 66 45.58 -10.80 -15.29
CA MET A 66 46.60 -11.81 -15.63
C MET A 66 46.02 -13.06 -16.30
N LEU A 67 44.72 -13.34 -16.16
CA LEU A 67 44.06 -14.42 -16.88
C LEU A 67 44.10 -14.22 -18.40
N LEU A 68 44.18 -12.97 -18.87
CA LEU A 68 44.28 -12.66 -20.30
C LEU A 68 45.57 -13.16 -20.93
N ASP A 69 46.63 -13.36 -20.14
CA ASP A 69 47.91 -13.89 -20.63
C ASP A 69 47.80 -15.37 -21.03
N MET A 70 46.78 -16.09 -20.54
CA MET A 70 46.49 -17.47 -20.92
C MET A 70 45.80 -17.60 -22.28
N ALA A 71 45.40 -16.48 -22.89
CA ALA A 71 44.64 -16.47 -24.12
C ALA A 71 45.54 -16.67 -25.35
N TYR A 72 45.39 -17.81 -26.03
CA TYR A 72 46.22 -18.19 -27.17
C TYR A 72 45.61 -17.84 -28.54
N ASN A 73 44.33 -17.46 -28.60
CA ASN A 73 43.64 -17.05 -29.83
C ASN A 73 42.57 -15.97 -29.56
N THR A 74 42.04 -15.35 -30.61
CA THR A 74 41.04 -14.27 -30.47
C THR A 74 39.76 -14.70 -29.71
N PRO A 75 39.16 -15.89 -29.97
CA PRO A 75 38.01 -16.35 -29.19
C PRO A 75 38.30 -16.46 -27.68
N SER A 76 39.43 -17.05 -27.29
CA SER A 76 39.81 -17.17 -25.88
C SER A 76 39.98 -15.80 -25.21
N LYS A 77 40.54 -14.81 -25.91
CA LYS A 77 40.61 -13.42 -25.43
C LYS A 77 39.23 -12.83 -25.18
N ILE A 78 38.30 -13.01 -26.11
CA ILE A 78 36.92 -12.51 -25.98
C ILE A 78 36.23 -13.17 -24.78
N THR A 79 36.30 -14.50 -24.68
CA THR A 79 35.69 -15.24 -23.56
C THR A 79 36.23 -14.78 -22.20
N LEU A 80 37.55 -14.64 -22.08
CA LEU A 80 38.18 -14.19 -20.84
C LEU A 80 37.81 -12.74 -20.52
N TRP A 81 37.79 -11.84 -21.50
CA TRP A 81 37.31 -10.47 -21.29
C TRP A 81 35.86 -10.42 -20.82
N THR A 82 34.96 -11.18 -21.46
CA THR A 82 33.56 -11.26 -21.03
C THR A 82 33.43 -11.80 -19.62
N PHE A 83 34.19 -12.85 -19.27
CA PHE A 83 34.23 -13.40 -17.91
C PHE A 83 34.70 -12.36 -16.88
N ILE A 84 35.76 -11.60 -17.21
CA ILE A 84 36.30 -10.52 -16.37
C ILE A 84 35.26 -9.41 -16.16
N VAL A 85 34.56 -8.99 -17.20
CA VAL A 85 33.50 -7.97 -17.08
C VAL A 85 32.34 -8.50 -16.23
N PHE A 86 31.90 -9.73 -16.49
CA PHE A 86 30.83 -10.38 -15.75
C PHE A 86 31.13 -10.47 -14.25
N ILE A 87 32.32 -10.94 -13.86
CA ILE A 87 32.67 -11.10 -12.45
C ILE A 87 32.69 -9.74 -11.72
N ASN A 88 33.10 -8.67 -12.40
CA ASN A 88 33.09 -7.32 -11.84
C ASN A 88 31.67 -6.82 -11.52
N PHE A 89 30.72 -7.06 -12.44
CA PHE A 89 29.31 -6.72 -12.21
C PHE A 89 28.66 -7.61 -11.15
N ALA A 90 28.92 -8.92 -11.18
CA ALA A 90 28.43 -9.85 -10.18
C ALA A 90 28.94 -9.49 -8.78
N TRP A 91 30.21 -9.08 -8.68
CA TRP A 91 30.81 -8.64 -7.43
C TRP A 91 30.19 -7.36 -6.88
N LEU A 92 29.94 -6.35 -7.73
CA LEU A 92 29.21 -5.14 -7.34
C LEU A 92 27.82 -5.48 -6.79
N TYR A 93 27.08 -6.33 -7.50
CA TYR A 93 25.75 -6.77 -7.09
C TYR A 93 25.78 -7.51 -5.75
N GLY A 94 26.76 -8.40 -5.55
CA GLY A 94 26.97 -9.09 -4.27
C GLY A 94 27.25 -8.14 -3.11
N MET A 95 28.19 -7.20 -3.29
CA MET A 95 28.51 -6.20 -2.26
C MET A 95 27.34 -5.27 -1.96
N TYR A 96 26.54 -4.91 -2.96
CA TYR A 96 25.34 -4.12 -2.76
C TYR A 96 24.33 -4.83 -1.85
N ASN A 97 23.98 -6.08 -2.18
CA ASN A 97 23.01 -6.86 -1.39
C ASN A 97 23.52 -7.13 0.03
N MET A 98 24.80 -7.53 0.16
CA MET A 98 25.43 -7.73 1.47
C MET A 98 25.48 -6.43 2.28
N GLY A 99 25.75 -5.31 1.62
CA GLY A 99 25.74 -3.98 2.23
C GLY A 99 24.36 -3.60 2.75
N VAL A 100 23.30 -3.79 1.96
CA VAL A 100 21.91 -3.54 2.39
C VAL A 100 21.55 -4.39 3.61
N VAL A 101 21.87 -5.69 3.60
CA VAL A 101 21.61 -6.59 4.74
C VAL A 101 22.40 -6.19 5.97
N ALA A 102 23.70 -5.89 5.83
CA ALA A 102 24.55 -5.47 6.93
C ALA A 102 24.07 -4.14 7.52
N PHE A 103 23.68 -3.17 6.69
CA PHE A 103 23.19 -1.88 7.14
C PHE A 103 21.83 -2.01 7.83
N ALA A 104 20.93 -2.85 7.32
CA ALA A 104 19.67 -3.19 7.98
C ALA A 104 19.90 -3.87 9.34
N ALA A 105 20.84 -4.82 9.41
CA ALA A 105 21.22 -5.49 10.66
C ALA A 105 21.82 -4.50 11.66
N VAL A 106 22.74 -3.62 11.24
CA VAL A 106 23.32 -2.56 12.07
C VAL A 106 22.25 -1.60 12.55
N TYR A 107 21.32 -1.16 11.69
CA TYR A 107 20.20 -0.31 12.10
C TYR A 107 19.31 -0.97 13.14
N ARG A 108 19.05 -2.27 12.99
CA ARG A 108 18.28 -3.08 13.95
C ARG A 108 19.03 -3.22 15.28
N LEU A 109 20.33 -3.51 15.25
CA LEU A 109 21.18 -3.69 16.44
C LEU A 109 21.44 -2.38 17.19
N LEU A 110 21.61 -1.27 16.47
CA LEU A 110 21.80 0.07 17.05
C LEU A 110 20.50 0.64 17.64
N GLY A 111 19.40 -0.13 17.66
CA GLY A 111 18.25 0.17 18.50
C GLY A 111 17.58 1.50 18.18
N LYS A 112 17.73 2.02 16.95
CA LYS A 112 16.83 3.07 16.46
C LYS A 112 15.45 2.43 16.33
N LYS A 113 14.72 2.39 17.46
CA LYS A 113 13.28 2.18 17.46
C LYS A 113 12.77 3.11 16.37
N SER A 114 12.08 2.54 15.39
CA SER A 114 11.43 3.33 14.33
C SER A 114 10.73 4.51 15.01
N ALA A 115 10.68 5.68 14.37
CA ALA A 115 9.95 6.82 14.93
C ALA A 115 8.49 6.45 15.27
N LEU A 116 7.96 5.38 14.65
CA LEU A 116 6.71 4.68 14.99
C LEU A 116 6.62 4.13 16.43
N GLY A 117 7.73 3.91 17.14
CA GLY A 117 7.76 3.49 18.55
C GLY A 117 7.68 4.66 19.54
N LYS A 118 7.58 5.89 19.05
CA LYS A 118 7.39 7.13 19.83
C LYS A 118 6.02 7.77 19.58
N VAL A 119 5.07 7.04 18.99
CA VAL A 119 3.70 7.53 18.91
C VAL A 119 3.19 7.67 20.35
N PRO A 120 2.77 8.88 20.79
CA PRO A 120 2.21 9.06 22.11
C PRO A 120 1.03 8.12 22.32
N THR A 121 0.90 7.56 23.51
CA THR A 121 -0.26 6.76 23.98
C THR A 121 -1.55 7.59 24.11
N VAL A 122 -1.75 8.58 23.23
CA VAL A 122 -2.88 9.50 23.27
C VAL A 122 -3.55 9.52 21.90
N ALA A 123 -4.16 8.38 21.54
CA ALA A 123 -5.32 8.38 20.67
C ALA A 123 -6.55 8.32 21.59
N THR A 124 -7.04 9.48 22.02
CA THR A 124 -8.30 9.57 22.77
C THR A 124 -9.51 9.28 21.89
N ALA A 125 -9.37 9.43 20.57
CA ALA A 125 -10.36 8.99 19.60
C ALA A 125 -9.97 7.61 19.09
N GLN A 126 -10.88 6.66 19.21
CA GLN A 126 -10.83 5.37 18.52
C GLN A 126 -11.92 5.41 17.45
N PRO A 127 -11.65 6.06 16.29
CA PRO A 127 -12.63 6.18 15.22
C PRO A 127 -13.03 4.79 14.67
N PRO A 128 -14.26 4.63 14.15
CA PRO A 128 -14.65 3.40 13.49
C PRO A 128 -13.75 3.11 12.28
N ILE A 129 -13.41 1.84 12.06
CA ILE A 129 -12.55 1.40 10.95
C ILE A 129 -13.25 0.35 10.08
N ALA A 130 -13.12 0.48 8.75
CA ALA A 130 -13.49 -0.60 7.83
C ALA A 130 -12.27 -1.47 7.50
N ILE A 131 -12.36 -2.79 7.66
CA ILE A 131 -11.39 -3.72 7.07
C ILE A 131 -11.99 -4.27 5.78
N LEU A 132 -11.36 -4.00 4.64
CA LEU A 132 -11.76 -4.46 3.33
C LEU A 132 -10.99 -5.74 3.00
N TYR A 133 -11.57 -6.90 3.31
CA TYR A 133 -11.02 -8.18 2.92
C TYR A 133 -11.44 -8.51 1.49
N THR A 134 -10.48 -8.59 0.56
CA THR A 134 -10.78 -8.82 -0.87
C THR A 134 -10.57 -10.28 -1.26
N THR A 135 -11.56 -10.89 -1.91
CA THR A 135 -11.45 -12.29 -2.37
C THR A 135 -12.11 -12.52 -3.72
N CYS A 136 -11.57 -13.45 -4.51
CA CYS A 136 -12.11 -13.90 -5.78
C CYS A 136 -11.69 -15.35 -6.05
N ASN A 137 -12.53 -16.32 -5.65
CA ASN A 137 -12.24 -17.76 -5.76
C ASN A 137 -10.96 -18.20 -5.03
N ASP A 138 -10.61 -17.52 -3.95
CA ASP A 138 -9.37 -17.72 -3.18
C ASP A 138 -9.58 -17.50 -1.68
N PHE A 139 -10.82 -17.60 -1.19
CA PHE A 139 -11.15 -17.38 0.22
C PHE A 139 -10.30 -18.26 1.16
N VAL A 140 -9.57 -17.61 2.08
CA VAL A 140 -8.80 -18.25 3.14
C VAL A 140 -9.40 -17.86 4.49
N GLU A 141 -9.89 -18.85 5.22
CA GLU A 141 -10.57 -18.65 6.50
C GLU A 141 -9.62 -18.08 7.57
N GLU A 142 -8.36 -18.53 7.60
CA GLU A 142 -7.36 -18.04 8.56
C GLU A 142 -7.10 -16.54 8.40
N SER A 143 -7.04 -16.04 7.16
CA SER A 143 -6.82 -14.63 6.82
C SER A 143 -7.97 -13.75 7.27
N VAL A 144 -9.22 -14.07 6.90
CA VAL A 144 -10.36 -13.28 7.36
C VAL A 144 -10.56 -13.41 8.88
N ALA A 145 -10.23 -14.55 9.48
CA ALA A 145 -10.27 -14.71 10.93
C ALA A 145 -9.22 -13.82 11.63
N SER A 146 -8.08 -13.52 10.99
CA SER A 146 -7.13 -12.53 11.51
C SER A 146 -7.69 -11.11 11.48
N CYS A 147 -8.50 -10.78 10.48
CA CYS A 147 -9.21 -9.50 10.38
C CYS A 147 -10.27 -9.34 11.49
N VAL A 148 -10.88 -10.43 11.94
CA VAL A 148 -11.86 -10.46 13.04
C VAL A 148 -11.19 -10.46 14.43
N ARG A 149 -9.89 -10.76 14.52
CA ARG A 149 -9.14 -10.82 15.80
C ARG A 149 -8.33 -9.54 16.06
N GLN A 150 -8.93 -8.37 15.83
CA GLN A 150 -8.27 -7.10 16.10
C GLN A 150 -8.56 -6.62 17.52
N ASP A 151 -7.55 -6.09 18.20
CA ASP A 151 -7.62 -5.50 19.54
C ASP A 151 -8.13 -4.04 19.52
N TYR A 152 -9.15 -3.80 18.69
CA TYR A 152 -9.69 -2.47 18.44
C TYR A 152 -11.21 -2.47 18.69
N PRO A 153 -11.78 -1.44 19.35
CA PRO A 153 -13.16 -1.53 19.83
C PRO A 153 -14.23 -1.27 18.78
N ASP A 154 -13.96 -0.46 17.76
CA ASP A 154 -14.97 -0.05 16.77
C ASP A 154 -14.47 -0.29 15.34
N TYR A 155 -14.84 -1.43 14.76
CA TYR A 155 -14.51 -1.76 13.39
C TYR A 155 -15.53 -2.72 12.78
N THR A 156 -15.60 -2.74 11.44
CA THR A 156 -16.40 -3.70 10.67
C THR A 156 -15.52 -4.36 9.61
N VAL A 157 -15.64 -5.67 9.44
CA VAL A 157 -14.97 -6.41 8.36
C VAL A 157 -15.93 -6.55 7.18
N TYR A 158 -15.59 -5.91 6.06
CA TYR A 158 -16.29 -6.05 4.79
C TYR A 158 -15.56 -7.09 3.94
N ILE A 159 -16.18 -8.25 3.74
CA ILE A 159 -15.72 -9.24 2.77
C ILE A 159 -16.22 -8.78 1.40
N LEU A 160 -15.32 -8.25 0.59
CA LEU A 160 -15.56 -7.86 -0.78
C LEU A 160 -15.37 -9.08 -1.68
N ASP A 161 -16.44 -9.85 -1.86
CA ASP A 161 -16.45 -11.14 -2.56
C ASP A 161 -16.77 -10.97 -4.05
N ASP A 162 -15.74 -11.16 -4.88
CA ASP A 162 -15.83 -11.16 -6.33
C ASP A 162 -15.91 -12.58 -6.92
N SER A 163 -16.04 -13.62 -6.09
CA SER A 163 -15.99 -15.02 -6.53
C SER A 163 -17.06 -15.35 -7.57
N SER A 164 -16.67 -16.15 -8.57
CA SER A 164 -17.60 -16.72 -9.56
C SER A 164 -18.05 -18.12 -9.18
N GLN A 165 -17.23 -18.86 -8.42
CA GLN A 165 -17.47 -20.23 -8.02
C GLN A 165 -18.34 -20.29 -6.77
N GLN A 166 -19.38 -21.13 -6.79
CA GLN A 166 -20.36 -21.21 -5.71
C GLN A 166 -19.74 -21.69 -4.39
N GLU A 167 -18.79 -22.62 -4.45
CA GLU A 167 -18.11 -23.15 -3.26
C GLU A 167 -17.45 -22.05 -2.41
N PHE A 168 -16.87 -21.02 -3.05
CA PHE A 168 -16.24 -19.91 -2.34
C PHE A 168 -17.26 -18.96 -1.75
N LYS A 169 -18.37 -18.72 -2.45
CA LYS A 169 -19.48 -17.91 -1.95
C LYS A 169 -20.11 -18.54 -0.71
N ASP A 170 -20.32 -19.86 -0.74
CA ASP A 170 -20.89 -20.61 0.38
C ASP A 170 -19.96 -20.55 1.60
N ARG A 171 -18.64 -20.65 1.40
CA ARG A 171 -17.65 -20.51 2.48
C ARG A 171 -17.62 -19.10 3.07
N VAL A 172 -17.69 -18.07 2.22
CA VAL A 172 -17.79 -16.67 2.66
C VAL A 172 -19.05 -16.43 3.49
N ASP A 173 -20.20 -16.92 3.00
CA ASP A 173 -21.50 -16.73 3.67
C ASP A 173 -21.54 -17.49 5.00
N ALA A 174 -20.99 -18.72 5.04
CA ALA A 174 -20.87 -19.50 6.25
C ALA A 174 -19.99 -18.82 7.29
N PHE A 175 -18.86 -18.23 6.89
CA PHE A 175 -17.99 -17.48 7.80
C PHE A 175 -18.68 -16.22 8.32
N ALA A 176 -19.31 -15.43 7.44
CA ALA A 176 -20.00 -14.20 7.85
C ALA A 176 -21.15 -14.47 8.83
N ALA A 177 -21.87 -15.58 8.66
CA ALA A 177 -22.93 -16.00 9.57
C ALA A 177 -22.43 -16.30 11.01
N GLN A 178 -21.15 -16.67 11.18
CA GLN A 178 -20.54 -16.90 12.50
C GLN A 178 -20.21 -15.60 13.24
N HIS A 179 -20.14 -14.47 12.53
CA HIS A 179 -19.75 -13.17 13.08
C HIS A 179 -20.81 -12.09 12.82
N PRO A 180 -22.07 -12.29 13.27
CA PRO A 180 -23.15 -11.36 13.01
C PRO A 180 -22.85 -9.99 13.62
N GLY A 181 -23.10 -8.93 12.86
CA GLY A 181 -22.88 -7.54 13.28
C GLY A 181 -21.46 -7.02 13.04
N LEU A 182 -20.45 -7.89 13.00
CA LEU A 182 -19.06 -7.51 12.75
C LEU A 182 -18.62 -7.73 11.31
N VAL A 183 -19.06 -8.83 10.68
CA VAL A 183 -18.72 -9.17 9.30
C VAL A 183 -19.89 -8.88 8.37
N LYS A 184 -19.62 -8.19 7.25
CA LYS A 184 -20.58 -7.91 6.19
C LYS A 184 -20.04 -8.41 4.85
N VAL A 185 -20.87 -9.14 4.10
CA VAL A 185 -20.50 -9.62 2.76
C VAL A 185 -21.02 -8.64 1.72
N VAL A 186 -20.14 -8.22 0.81
CA VAL A 186 -20.45 -7.34 -0.32
C VAL A 186 -20.12 -8.07 -1.61
N ARG A 187 -21.11 -8.17 -2.49
CA ARG A 187 -20.94 -8.70 -3.84
C ARG A 187 -21.46 -7.69 -4.85
N ARG A 188 -20.62 -7.33 -5.80
CA ARG A 188 -20.96 -6.33 -6.82
C ARG A 188 -21.59 -6.97 -8.06
N PRO A 189 -22.41 -6.23 -8.83
CA PRO A 189 -23.11 -6.77 -9.99
C PRO A 189 -22.21 -7.02 -11.20
N ASP A 190 -21.11 -6.29 -11.36
CA ASP A 190 -20.16 -6.47 -12.46
C ASP A 190 -18.71 -6.44 -11.97
N ARG A 191 -17.83 -7.16 -12.67
CA ARG A 191 -16.41 -7.33 -12.31
C ARG A 191 -15.48 -6.33 -13.02
N LYS A 192 -15.94 -5.12 -13.32
CA LYS A 192 -15.08 -4.10 -13.98
C LYS A 192 -13.91 -3.69 -13.08
N ALA A 193 -12.76 -3.40 -13.69
CA ALA A 193 -11.57 -2.95 -12.97
C ALA A 193 -11.05 -3.90 -11.86
N PHE A 194 -11.41 -5.19 -11.92
CA PHE A 194 -10.89 -6.24 -11.04
C PHE A 194 -10.88 -5.83 -9.56
N LYS A 195 -9.78 -6.06 -8.84
CA LYS A 195 -9.62 -5.76 -7.41
C LYS A 195 -9.88 -4.30 -7.06
N ALA A 196 -9.34 -3.36 -7.85
CA ALA A 196 -9.56 -1.93 -7.63
C ALA A 196 -11.05 -1.55 -7.75
N GLY A 197 -11.74 -2.11 -8.75
CA GLY A 197 -13.17 -1.91 -8.89
C GLY A 197 -13.99 -2.51 -7.74
N ASN A 198 -13.54 -3.65 -7.18
CA ASN A 198 -14.20 -4.29 -6.05
C ASN A 198 -14.11 -3.41 -4.80
N MET A 199 -12.92 -2.90 -4.49
CA MET A 199 -12.70 -1.94 -3.40
C MET A 199 -13.49 -0.65 -3.59
N ASN A 200 -13.45 -0.05 -4.79
CA ASN A 200 -14.21 1.16 -5.09
C ASN A 200 -15.72 0.96 -4.92
N TYR A 201 -16.25 -0.20 -5.30
CA TYR A 201 -17.65 -0.52 -5.10
C TYR A 201 -17.99 -0.65 -3.60
N GLY A 202 -17.16 -1.35 -2.83
CA GLY A 202 -17.31 -1.48 -1.38
C GLY A 202 -17.30 -0.12 -0.66
N LEU A 203 -16.29 0.71 -0.95
CA LEU A 203 -16.12 2.04 -0.37
C LEU A 203 -17.23 3.02 -0.78
N ALA A 204 -17.72 2.94 -2.02
CA ALA A 204 -18.76 3.85 -2.48
C ALA A 204 -20.15 3.56 -1.90
N ASN A 205 -20.44 2.31 -1.51
CA ASN A 205 -21.82 1.87 -1.22
C ASN A 205 -22.02 1.27 0.18
N PHE A 206 -20.95 0.86 0.89
CA PHE A 206 -21.08 0.10 2.14
C PHE A 206 -20.18 0.60 3.26
N ALA A 207 -18.88 0.79 2.99
CA ALA A 207 -17.91 1.21 3.99
C ALA A 207 -17.79 2.74 3.99
N HIS A 208 -18.24 3.37 5.08
CA HIS A 208 -18.30 4.83 5.25
C HIS A 208 -17.54 5.33 6.49
N GLU A 209 -16.82 4.41 7.12
CA GLU A 209 -15.88 4.68 8.20
C GLU A 209 -14.79 5.67 7.73
N PRO A 210 -14.29 6.57 8.60
CA PRO A 210 -13.30 7.59 8.25
C PRO A 210 -11.96 6.98 7.79
N TYR A 211 -11.66 5.77 8.23
CA TYR A 211 -10.47 5.03 7.84
C TYR A 211 -10.85 3.62 7.39
N PHE A 212 -10.01 3.08 6.51
CA PHE A 212 -10.10 1.69 6.11
C PHE A 212 -8.72 1.05 6.01
N ALA A 213 -8.67 -0.25 6.25
CA ALA A 213 -7.54 -1.11 5.96
C ALA A 213 -7.91 -2.04 4.80
N ILE A 214 -6.93 -2.42 3.98
CA ILE A 214 -7.11 -3.42 2.93
C ILE A 214 -6.41 -4.69 3.39
N ALA A 215 -7.08 -5.83 3.26
CA ALA A 215 -6.50 -7.14 3.49
C ALA A 215 -6.67 -8.00 2.24
N ASP A 216 -5.57 -8.59 1.79
CA ASP A 216 -5.58 -9.57 0.71
C ASP A 216 -6.06 -10.93 1.22
N ALA A 217 -6.55 -11.80 0.33
CA ALA A 217 -7.13 -13.09 0.72
C ALA A 217 -6.13 -14.00 1.46
N ASP A 218 -4.83 -13.82 1.24
CA ASP A 218 -3.73 -14.57 1.83
C ASP A 218 -2.97 -13.82 2.93
N GLU A 219 -3.48 -12.67 3.37
CA GLU A 219 -2.82 -11.84 4.39
C GLU A 219 -3.29 -12.15 5.81
N ILE A 220 -2.33 -12.37 6.72
CA ILE A 220 -2.58 -12.50 8.16
C ILE A 220 -2.25 -11.17 8.85
N LEU A 221 -3.27 -10.47 9.34
CA LEU A 221 -3.09 -9.26 10.12
C LEU A 221 -2.70 -9.62 11.58
N PRO A 222 -1.65 -8.99 12.15
CA PRO A 222 -1.39 -9.06 13.58
C PRO A 222 -2.60 -8.57 14.40
N THR A 223 -2.78 -9.09 15.61
CA THR A 223 -3.91 -8.70 16.48
C THR A 223 -3.89 -7.23 16.86
N ASP A 224 -2.69 -6.63 16.90
CA ASP A 224 -2.45 -5.23 17.25
C ASP A 224 -2.28 -4.30 16.02
N PHE A 225 -2.72 -4.77 14.85
CA PHE A 225 -2.56 -4.02 13.60
C PHE A 225 -3.35 -2.71 13.60
N LEU A 226 -4.65 -2.74 13.93
CA LEU A 226 -5.47 -1.53 13.97
C LEU A 226 -5.00 -0.55 15.05
N SER A 227 -4.75 -1.03 16.28
CA SER A 227 -4.33 -0.17 17.39
C SER A 227 -3.01 0.55 17.10
N LYS A 228 -2.04 -0.10 16.43
CA LYS A 228 -0.79 0.52 16.02
C LYS A 228 -0.96 1.49 14.84
N THR A 229 -1.72 1.11 13.82
CA THR A 229 -1.83 1.91 12.59
C THR A 229 -2.69 3.16 12.81
N VAL A 230 -3.82 3.04 13.50
CA VAL A 230 -4.68 4.18 13.85
C VAL A 230 -3.95 5.21 14.70
N ALA A 231 -3.14 4.76 15.67
CA ALA A 231 -2.34 5.69 16.48
C ALA A 231 -1.40 6.56 15.63
N VAL A 232 -0.87 6.01 14.53
CA VAL A 232 -0.02 6.75 13.59
C VAL A 232 -0.87 7.72 12.76
N LEU A 233 -1.98 7.24 12.18
CA LEU A 233 -2.89 8.04 11.35
C LEU A 233 -3.46 9.26 12.11
N GLU A 234 -3.85 9.06 13.36
CA GLU A 234 -4.34 10.13 14.24
C GLU A 234 -3.24 11.13 14.62
N SER A 235 -1.98 10.69 14.67
CA SER A 235 -0.84 11.55 15.01
C SER A 235 -0.32 12.37 13.82
N ASP A 236 -0.58 11.93 12.59
CA ASP A 236 -0.13 12.56 11.36
C ASP A 236 -1.27 12.58 10.31
N PRO A 237 -1.98 13.71 10.17
CA PRO A 237 -3.07 13.86 9.20
C PRO A 237 -2.67 13.72 7.73
N THR A 238 -1.37 13.62 7.42
CA THR A 238 -0.86 13.42 6.06
C THR A 238 -0.54 11.96 5.74
N CYS A 239 -0.64 11.07 6.73
CA CYS A 239 -0.45 9.64 6.58
C CYS A 239 -1.74 8.97 6.07
N GLY A 240 -1.62 8.10 5.05
CA GLY A 240 -2.73 7.37 4.42
C GLY A 240 -2.25 6.53 3.24
#